data_AF-W6CCK0-F1
#
_entry.id   AF-W6CCK0-F1
#
_cell.length_a   1.000
_cell.length_b   1.000
_cell.length_c   1.000
_cell.angle_alpha   90.00
_cell.angle_beta   90.00
_cell.angle_gamma   90.00
#
_symmetry.space_group_name_H-M   'P 1'
#
loop_
_entity.id
_entity.type
_entity.pdbx_description
1 polymer ?
#
loop_
_entity_poly.entity_id
_entity_poly.type
_entity_poly.pdbx_seq_one_letter_code
_entity_poly.pdbx_strand_id
1 'polypeptide(L)'
;FVFESDEYERHFMPYHPEYTIMTNIDFDHPDYFEGIEDVTSAFQNYANNIKKGIFAYGEDVNLRKLTAKAPIYYYGFEANDDYRAENLVRSTRGSSFDAYFRGEKIGHFVVPAYGKHNVLNALSVVAVCHNLGLDMTEVADHLLTFRGVKRRFTEKKVGETVIIDDFAHHPTEIEATLDAARQKYPDREIVAVFQPHTFTRTIAFADEFAEVLDHA
;
A
#
# COMPACT_ATOMS: atom_id res chain seq x y z
N PHE A 1 17.03 11.19 2.38
CA PHE A 1 16.29 11.45 1.14
C PHE A 1 15.30 10.31 0.97
N VAL A 2 14.04 10.61 0.62
CA VAL A 2 12.97 9.64 0.40
C VAL A 2 12.37 9.95 -0.96
N PHE A 3 12.09 8.94 -1.77
CA PHE A 3 11.52 9.08 -3.10
C PHE A 3 10.73 7.83 -3.46
N GLU A 4 9.78 7.98 -4.38
CA GLU A 4 9.05 6.88 -5.01
C GLU A 4 9.88 6.35 -6.19
N SER A 5 9.96 5.02 -6.32
CA SER A 5 10.66 4.39 -7.44
C SER A 5 9.68 3.69 -8.36
N ASP A 6 9.68 4.08 -9.63
CA ASP A 6 8.76 3.59 -10.64
C ASP A 6 9.28 2.30 -11.28
N GLU A 7 8.51 1.21 -11.21
CA GLU A 7 8.82 -0.06 -11.83
C GLU A 7 8.50 -0.09 -13.34
N TYR A 8 7.66 0.83 -13.84
CA TYR A 8 7.32 0.91 -15.26
C TYR A 8 8.60 1.06 -16.08
N GLU A 9 8.74 0.24 -17.13
CA GLU A 9 9.94 0.13 -17.96
C GLU A 9 11.24 -0.13 -17.15
N ARG A 10 11.12 -0.67 -15.93
CA ARG A 10 12.22 -0.92 -14.98
C ARG A 10 12.99 0.35 -14.60
N HIS A 11 12.33 1.51 -14.59
CA HIS A 11 12.95 2.80 -14.25
C HIS A 11 13.58 2.85 -12.85
N PHE A 12 13.17 1.96 -11.94
CA PHE A 12 13.77 1.83 -10.63
C PHE A 12 15.20 1.22 -10.62
N MET A 13 15.65 0.61 -11.72
CA MET A 13 16.90 -0.18 -11.76
C MET A 13 18.18 0.64 -11.54
N PRO A 14 18.29 1.89 -12.01
CA PRO A 14 19.46 2.73 -11.74
C PRO A 14 19.59 3.17 -10.27
N TYR A 15 18.58 2.94 -9.42
CA TYR A 15 18.64 3.35 -8.03
C TYR A 15 19.37 2.32 -7.15
N HIS A 16 20.17 2.83 -6.21
CA HIS A 16 20.91 2.02 -5.23
C HIS A 16 20.64 2.48 -3.79
N PRO A 17 19.39 2.44 -3.33
CA PRO A 17 19.04 2.97 -2.02
C PRO A 17 19.56 2.09 -0.88
N GLU A 18 19.67 2.68 0.31
CA GLU A 18 20.05 1.93 1.50
C GLU A 18 18.91 1.03 1.99
N TYR A 19 17.70 1.57 1.98
CA TYR A 19 16.48 0.87 2.38
C TYR A 19 15.42 1.03 1.30
N THR A 20 14.49 0.08 1.20
CA THR A 20 13.31 0.22 0.34
C THR A 20 12.08 -0.39 1.01
N ILE A 21 10.91 0.17 0.71
CA ILE A 21 9.62 -0.43 1.01
C ILE A 21 9.08 -1.01 -0.30
N MET A 22 8.69 -2.28 -0.28
CA MET A 22 7.99 -2.92 -1.39
C MET A 22 6.56 -3.20 -0.95
N THR A 23 5.59 -2.56 -1.60
CA THR A 23 4.18 -2.57 -1.20
C THR A 23 3.40 -3.76 -1.74
N ASN A 24 3.71 -4.22 -2.94
CA ASN A 24 3.18 -5.43 -3.57
C ASN A 24 3.95 -5.69 -4.88
N ILE A 25 3.71 -6.85 -5.49
CA ILE A 25 4.04 -7.18 -6.88
C ILE A 25 2.77 -7.73 -7.51
N ASP A 26 2.15 -6.92 -8.36
CA ASP A 26 0.98 -7.28 -9.16
C ASP A 26 1.31 -7.20 -10.65
N PHE A 27 0.49 -7.83 -11.50
CA PHE A 27 0.65 -7.64 -12.94
C PHE A 27 0.08 -6.27 -13.31
N ASP A 28 0.94 -5.35 -13.69
CA ASP A 28 0.54 -4.07 -14.25
C ASP A 28 1.44 -3.74 -15.46
N HIS A 29 1.12 -2.67 -16.18
CA HIS A 29 1.79 -2.21 -17.38
C HIS A 29 1.90 -3.31 -18.44
N PRO A 30 0.77 -3.90 -18.89
CA PRO A 30 0.74 -4.99 -19.86
C PRO A 30 1.24 -4.59 -21.26
N ASP A 31 1.51 -3.31 -21.48
CA ASP A 31 2.19 -2.77 -22.64
C ASP A 31 3.73 -2.94 -22.60
N TYR A 32 4.29 -3.25 -21.43
CA TYR A 32 5.72 -3.49 -21.23
C TYR A 32 6.01 -4.90 -20.66
N PHE A 33 5.39 -5.27 -19.54
CA PHE A 33 5.66 -6.56 -18.90
C PHE A 33 4.93 -7.71 -19.59
N GLU A 34 5.62 -8.83 -19.77
CA GLU A 34 5.05 -10.03 -20.42
C GLU A 34 4.10 -10.81 -19.50
N GLY A 35 4.18 -10.59 -18.19
CA GLY A 35 3.39 -11.29 -17.18
C GLY A 35 3.94 -11.10 -15.77
N ILE A 36 3.28 -11.70 -14.77
CA ILE A 36 3.64 -11.56 -13.36
C ILE A 36 5.06 -12.06 -13.04
N GLU A 37 5.54 -13.08 -13.76
CA GLU A 37 6.90 -13.59 -13.63
C GLU A 37 7.95 -12.55 -14.06
N ASP A 38 7.65 -11.76 -15.10
CA ASP A 38 8.54 -10.72 -15.60
C ASP A 38 8.61 -9.52 -14.64
N VAL A 39 7.46 -9.11 -14.09
CA VAL A 39 7.40 -8.11 -13.01
C VAL A 39 8.19 -8.60 -11.79
N THR A 40 7.95 -9.84 -11.34
CA THR A 40 8.65 -10.43 -10.19
C THR A 40 10.16 -10.46 -10.41
N SER A 41 10.61 -10.80 -11.62
CA SER A 41 12.02 -10.75 -12.02
C SER A 41 12.60 -9.33 -11.95
N ALA A 42 11.84 -8.31 -12.35
CA ALA A 42 12.24 -6.91 -12.21
C ALA A 42 12.45 -6.51 -10.74
N PHE A 43 11.49 -6.81 -9.87
CA PHE A 43 11.62 -6.54 -8.44
C PHE A 43 12.76 -7.33 -7.79
N GLN A 44 12.98 -8.57 -8.19
CA GLN A 44 14.14 -9.37 -7.74
C GLN A 44 15.46 -8.72 -8.15
N ASN A 45 15.58 -8.20 -9.37
CA ASN A 45 16.78 -7.48 -9.81
C ASN A 45 16.98 -6.18 -9.01
N TYR A 46 15.91 -5.45 -8.72
CA TYR A 46 15.97 -4.25 -7.88
C TYR A 46 16.33 -4.57 -6.41
N ALA A 47 15.77 -5.63 -5.83
CA ALA A 47 16.08 -6.12 -4.49
C ALA A 47 17.58 -6.41 -4.28
N ASN A 48 18.26 -6.89 -5.32
CA ASN A 48 19.71 -7.15 -5.31
C ASN A 48 20.57 -5.88 -5.18
N ASN A 49 20.02 -4.70 -5.50
CA ASN A 49 20.70 -3.41 -5.39
C ASN A 49 20.60 -2.78 -3.99
N ILE A 50 19.74 -3.33 -3.11
CA ILE A 50 19.47 -2.79 -1.78
C ILE A 50 20.58 -3.17 -0.80
N LYS A 51 21.01 -2.21 0.03
CA LYS A 51 22.22 -2.36 0.85
C LYS A 51 21.95 -2.73 2.31
N LYS A 52 20.92 -2.16 2.94
CA LYS A 52 20.69 -2.25 4.39
C LYS A 52 19.40 -2.94 4.79
N GLY A 53 18.31 -2.79 4.05
CA GLY A 53 17.07 -3.51 4.38
C GLY A 53 15.94 -3.33 3.38
N ILE A 54 15.15 -4.38 3.22
CA ILE A 54 13.93 -4.41 2.40
C ILE A 54 12.75 -4.62 3.35
N PHE A 55 11.75 -3.74 3.29
CA PHE A 55 10.50 -3.87 4.03
C PHE A 55 9.42 -4.28 3.04
N ALA A 56 9.06 -5.55 3.02
CA ALA A 56 8.18 -6.13 2.01
C ALA A 56 6.82 -6.49 2.61
N TYR A 57 5.73 -6.22 1.87
CA TYR A 57 4.40 -6.64 2.29
C TYR A 57 4.32 -8.17 2.38
N GLY A 58 3.94 -8.66 3.56
CA GLY A 58 4.06 -10.06 3.96
C GLY A 58 2.99 -11.00 3.40
N GLU A 59 1.83 -10.46 3.02
CA GLU A 59 0.73 -11.22 2.43
C GLU A 59 0.81 -11.29 0.89
N ASP A 60 1.82 -10.66 0.29
CA ASP A 60 2.10 -10.79 -1.14
C ASP A 60 2.98 -12.02 -1.41
N VAL A 61 2.42 -12.98 -2.16
CA VAL A 61 3.07 -14.26 -2.47
C VAL A 61 4.30 -14.11 -3.36
N ASN A 62 4.41 -13.04 -4.14
CA ASN A 62 5.55 -12.79 -5.03
C ASN A 62 6.68 -12.12 -4.26
N LEU A 63 6.38 -11.18 -3.36
CA LEU A 63 7.37 -10.59 -2.46
C LEU A 63 8.01 -11.64 -1.54
N ARG A 64 7.25 -12.66 -1.11
CA ARG A 64 7.78 -13.78 -0.32
C ARG A 64 8.81 -14.65 -1.06
N LYS A 65 8.85 -14.58 -2.40
CA LYS A 65 9.84 -15.31 -3.22
C LYS A 65 11.16 -14.56 -3.33
N LEU A 66 11.22 -13.29 -2.92
CA LEU A 66 12.41 -12.47 -3.07
C LEU A 66 13.58 -13.01 -2.25
N THR A 67 14.77 -12.88 -2.83
CA THR A 67 16.05 -13.14 -2.18
C THR A 67 16.94 -11.90 -2.30
N ALA A 68 17.67 -11.55 -1.25
CA ALA A 68 18.58 -10.40 -1.29
C ALA A 68 19.73 -10.59 -0.32
N LYS A 69 20.83 -9.86 -0.55
CA LYS A 69 21.93 -9.78 0.42
C LYS A 69 21.53 -8.95 1.65
N ALA A 70 20.72 -7.91 1.44
CA ALA A 70 20.15 -7.14 2.53
C ALA A 70 19.07 -7.98 3.26
N PRO A 71 18.89 -7.77 4.57
CA PRO A 71 17.79 -8.40 5.31
C PRO A 71 16.45 -7.98 4.72
N ILE A 72 15.53 -8.93 4.62
CA ILE A 72 14.13 -8.70 4.24
C ILE A 72 13.30 -8.82 5.52
N TYR A 73 12.56 -7.77 5.83
CA TYR A 73 11.58 -7.72 6.91
C TYR A 73 10.19 -7.71 6.30
N TYR A 74 9.36 -8.67 6.70
CA TYR A 74 7.98 -8.70 6.23
C TYR A 74 7.08 -7.91 7.16
N TYR A 75 6.21 -7.07 6.60
CA TYR A 75 5.18 -6.35 7.35
C TYR A 75 3.79 -6.74 6.90
N GLY A 76 2.85 -6.84 7.84
CA GLY A 76 1.48 -7.24 7.54
C GLY A 76 0.62 -7.40 8.78
N PHE A 77 -0.40 -8.23 8.67
CA PHE A 77 -1.32 -8.64 9.71
C PHE A 77 -1.04 -10.07 10.21
N GLU A 78 -0.28 -10.86 9.43
CA GLU A 78 -0.14 -12.30 9.65
C GLU A 78 0.96 -12.64 10.67
N ALA A 79 0.81 -13.79 11.34
CA ALA A 79 1.71 -14.20 12.42
C ALA A 79 3.16 -14.48 11.95
N ASN A 80 3.36 -14.70 10.66
CA ASN A 80 4.66 -14.94 10.03
C ASN A 80 5.34 -13.65 9.51
N ASP A 81 4.80 -12.48 9.83
CA ASP A 81 5.42 -11.19 9.55
C ASP A 81 6.34 -10.74 10.71
N ASP A 82 7.47 -10.12 10.36
CA ASP A 82 8.37 -9.53 11.34
C ASP A 82 7.70 -8.32 12.01
N TYR A 83 7.05 -7.47 11.23
CA TYR A 83 6.29 -6.31 11.69
C TYR A 83 4.80 -6.57 11.52
N ARG A 84 4.03 -6.44 12.60
CA ARG A 84 2.60 -6.75 12.59
C ARG A 84 1.77 -5.58 13.05
N ALA A 85 0.69 -5.29 12.33
CA ALA A 85 -0.40 -4.45 12.82
C ALA A 85 -1.43 -5.34 13.52
N GLU A 86 -1.63 -5.14 14.82
CA GLU A 86 -2.60 -5.86 15.63
C GLU A 86 -3.60 -4.90 16.27
N ASN A 87 -4.67 -5.44 16.86
CA ASN A 87 -5.72 -4.67 17.53
C ASN A 87 -6.27 -3.54 16.64
N LEU A 88 -6.41 -3.82 15.35
CA LEU A 88 -6.86 -2.86 14.34
C LEU A 88 -8.27 -2.37 14.66
N VAL A 89 -8.40 -1.05 14.84
CA VAL A 89 -9.67 -0.35 14.95
C VAL A 89 -9.85 0.51 13.71
N ARG A 90 -10.95 0.29 12.99
CA ARG A 90 -11.34 1.07 11.80
C ARG A 90 -12.56 1.91 12.14
N SER A 91 -12.45 3.22 12.03
CA SER A 91 -13.52 4.16 12.33
C SER A 91 -13.77 5.13 11.17
N THR A 92 -14.86 5.90 11.27
CA THR A 92 -15.17 7.00 10.34
C THR A 92 -14.24 8.20 10.46
N ARG A 93 -13.31 8.20 11.42
CA ARG A 93 -12.29 9.25 11.62
C ARG A 93 -10.87 8.82 11.23
N GLY A 94 -10.70 7.59 10.77
CA GLY A 94 -9.41 6.99 10.46
C GLY A 94 -9.26 5.62 11.11
N SER A 95 -8.02 5.13 11.15
CA SER A 95 -7.68 3.80 11.65
C SER A 95 -6.63 3.90 12.76
N SER A 96 -6.66 2.96 13.70
CA SER A 96 -5.59 2.80 14.69
C SER A 96 -5.20 1.34 14.87
N PHE A 97 -3.96 1.10 15.26
CA PHE A 97 -3.41 -0.24 15.44
C PHE A 97 -2.25 -0.22 16.43
N ASP A 98 -1.98 -1.37 17.02
CA ASP A 98 -0.74 -1.62 17.74
C ASP A 98 0.28 -2.21 16.76
N ALA A 99 1.47 -1.62 16.68
CA ALA A 99 2.55 -2.20 15.89
C ALA A 99 3.42 -3.09 16.79
N TYR A 100 3.77 -4.26 16.28
CA TYR A 100 4.68 -5.21 16.90
C TYR A 100 5.87 -5.48 16.00
N PHE A 101 7.04 -5.71 16.59
CA PHE A 101 8.20 -6.28 15.91
C PHE A 101 8.58 -7.59 16.62
N ARG A 102 8.46 -8.72 15.92
CA ARG A 102 8.80 -10.07 16.43
C ARG A 102 8.17 -10.38 17.81
N GLY A 103 6.92 -9.97 17.98
CA GLY A 103 6.13 -10.20 19.19
C GLY A 103 6.29 -9.15 20.29
N GLU A 104 7.21 -8.19 20.15
CA GLU A 104 7.32 -7.06 21.06
C GLU A 104 6.51 -5.86 20.54
N LYS A 105 5.66 -5.27 21.37
CA LYS A 105 4.89 -4.08 21.01
C LYS A 105 5.82 -2.87 20.92
N ILE A 106 5.92 -2.26 19.75
CA ILE A 106 6.79 -1.10 19.50
C ILE A 106 6.03 0.24 19.59
N GLY A 107 4.70 0.22 19.53
CA GLY A 107 3.90 1.43 19.69
C GLY A 107 2.42 1.25 19.40
N HIS A 108 1.65 2.30 19.68
CA HIS A 108 0.27 2.45 19.23
C HIS A 108 0.19 3.62 18.26
N PHE A 109 -0.42 3.39 17.10
CA PHE A 109 -0.44 4.35 16.00
C PHE A 109 -1.88 4.66 15.60
N VAL A 110 -2.14 5.94 15.38
CA VAL A 110 -3.40 6.44 14.84
C VAL A 110 -3.09 7.16 13.55
N VAL A 111 -3.79 6.78 12.48
CA VAL A 111 -3.59 7.33 11.14
C VAL A 111 -4.93 7.87 10.65
N PRO A 112 -5.02 9.16 10.29
CA PRO A 112 -6.24 9.78 9.74
C PRO A 112 -6.50 9.37 8.27
N ALA A 113 -6.36 8.08 7.97
CA ALA A 113 -6.55 7.46 6.67
C ALA A 113 -7.47 6.22 6.79
N TYR A 114 -8.05 5.82 5.66
CA TYR A 114 -9.11 4.82 5.60
C TYR A 114 -8.68 3.63 4.75
N GLY A 115 -9.28 2.48 5.01
CA GLY A 115 -8.96 1.23 4.34
C GLY A 115 -7.79 0.49 4.97
N LYS A 116 -7.79 -0.84 4.85
CA LYS A 116 -6.69 -1.68 5.37
C LYS A 116 -5.35 -1.39 4.69
N HIS A 117 -5.38 -1.05 3.40
CA HIS A 117 -4.18 -0.70 2.63
C HIS A 117 -3.41 0.48 3.25
N ASN A 118 -4.10 1.49 3.79
CA ASN A 118 -3.43 2.61 4.44
C ASN A 118 -2.85 2.26 5.82
N VAL A 119 -3.40 1.25 6.50
CA VAL A 119 -2.79 0.69 7.72
C VAL A 119 -1.47 -0.01 7.37
N LEU A 120 -1.46 -0.80 6.29
CA LEU A 120 -0.24 -1.45 5.80
C LEU A 120 0.81 -0.43 5.35
N ASN A 121 0.40 0.60 4.60
CA ASN A 121 1.29 1.70 4.21
C ASN A 121 1.91 2.38 5.45
N ALA A 122 1.10 2.67 6.47
CA ALA A 122 1.61 3.26 7.71
C ALA A 122 2.53 2.31 8.48
N LEU A 123 2.18 1.02 8.58
CA LEU A 123 3.03 0.01 9.22
C LEU A 123 4.39 -0.11 8.54
N SER A 124 4.44 -0.03 7.21
CA SER A 124 5.71 -0.07 6.46
C SER A 124 6.63 1.11 6.84
N VAL A 125 6.06 2.30 7.04
CA VAL A 125 6.80 3.49 7.48
C VAL A 125 7.25 3.35 8.92
N VAL A 126 6.37 2.88 9.82
CA VAL A 126 6.71 2.58 11.22
C VAL A 126 7.86 1.57 11.28
N ALA A 127 7.83 0.52 10.46
CA ALA A 127 8.88 -0.50 10.41
C ALA A 127 10.24 0.07 10.00
N VAL A 128 10.27 0.94 8.98
CA VAL A 128 11.50 1.66 8.59
C VAL A 128 11.99 2.56 9.72
N CYS A 129 11.12 3.38 10.32
CA CYS A 129 11.48 4.30 11.40
C CYS A 129 12.00 3.55 12.63
N HIS A 130 11.37 2.44 13.01
CA HIS A 130 11.80 1.57 14.09
C HIS A 130 13.18 0.97 13.80
N ASN A 131 13.40 0.46 12.58
CA ASN A 131 14.68 -0.10 12.18
C ASN A 131 15.82 0.94 12.18
N LEU A 132 15.49 2.21 11.89
CA LEU A 132 16.42 3.33 11.98
C LEU A 132 16.67 3.82 13.41
N GLY A 133 15.98 3.26 14.41
CA GLY A 133 16.13 3.63 15.82
C GLY A 133 15.53 4.99 16.18
N LEU A 134 14.51 5.45 15.44
CA LEU A 134 13.78 6.67 15.77
C LEU A 134 12.88 6.47 17.00
N ASP A 135 12.53 7.56 17.69
CA ASP A 135 11.57 7.50 18.81
C ASP A 135 10.16 7.20 18.29
N MET A 136 9.59 6.06 18.69
CA MET A 136 8.26 5.64 18.26
C MET A 136 7.14 6.57 18.76
N THR A 137 7.38 7.34 19.84
CA THR A 137 6.47 8.38 20.30
C THR A 137 6.39 9.53 19.29
N GLU A 138 7.54 10.01 18.82
CA GLU A 138 7.60 11.06 17.80
C GLU A 138 6.99 10.58 16.47
N VAL A 139 7.27 9.33 16.08
CA VAL A 139 6.66 8.73 14.87
C VAL A 139 5.13 8.68 14.99
N ALA A 140 4.60 8.29 16.14
CA ALA A 140 3.16 8.28 16.39
C ALA A 140 2.55 9.69 16.29
N ASP A 141 3.18 10.68 16.93
CA ASP A 141 2.76 12.09 16.89
C ASP A 141 2.76 12.64 15.46
N HIS A 142 3.76 12.29 14.64
CA HIS A 142 3.83 12.73 13.25
C HIS A 142 2.82 12.02 12.33
N LEU A 143 2.58 10.72 12.50
CA LEU A 143 1.59 9.98 11.72
C LEU A 143 0.17 10.51 11.93
N LEU A 144 -0.16 10.95 13.15
CA LEU A 144 -1.42 11.62 13.48
C LEU A 144 -1.68 12.88 12.62
N THR A 145 -0.62 13.54 12.15
CA THR A 145 -0.72 14.78 11.37
C THR A 145 -0.85 14.58 9.86
N PHE A 146 -0.81 13.33 9.38
CA PHE A 146 -0.86 13.01 7.95
C PHE A 146 -2.15 13.56 7.32
N ARG A 147 -2.03 14.33 6.23
CA ARG A 147 -3.18 14.98 5.57
C ARG A 147 -3.64 14.27 4.30
N GLY A 148 -3.06 13.11 4.00
CA GLY A 148 -3.24 12.44 2.72
C GLY A 148 -2.39 13.04 1.60
N VAL A 149 -2.53 12.45 0.42
CA VAL A 149 -1.88 12.87 -0.82
C VAL A 149 -2.97 13.24 -1.82
N LYS A 150 -2.71 14.26 -2.66
CA LYS A 150 -3.68 14.69 -3.67
C LYS A 150 -4.03 13.52 -4.59
N ARG A 151 -5.33 13.35 -4.88
CA ARG A 151 -5.90 12.24 -5.68
C ARG A 151 -5.71 10.84 -5.07
N ARG A 152 -5.43 10.74 -3.76
CA ARG A 152 -5.57 9.48 -3.01
C ARG A 152 -6.64 9.72 -1.94
N PHE A 153 -7.84 9.21 -2.19
CA PHE A 153 -9.04 9.40 -1.39
C PHE A 153 -9.32 10.88 -1.07
N THR A 154 -9.22 11.76 -2.06
CA THR A 154 -9.38 13.21 -1.86
C THR A 154 -10.86 13.59 -1.88
N GLU A 155 -11.34 14.22 -0.81
CA GLU A 155 -12.75 14.52 -0.66
C GLU A 155 -13.14 15.94 -1.07
N LYS A 156 -14.32 16.05 -1.67
CA LYS A 156 -15.01 17.30 -1.93
C LYS A 156 -16.49 17.14 -1.61
N LYS A 157 -17.07 18.07 -0.84
CA LYS A 157 -18.50 18.09 -0.55
C LYS A 157 -19.24 19.01 -1.52
N VAL A 158 -20.35 18.54 -2.06
CA VAL A 158 -21.26 19.30 -2.93
C VAL A 158 -22.68 19.06 -2.45
N GLY A 159 -23.22 20.01 -1.68
CA GLY A 159 -24.49 19.80 -0.97
C GLY A 159 -24.36 18.65 0.03
N GLU A 160 -25.27 17.68 -0.06
CA GLU A 160 -25.26 16.46 0.77
C GLU A 160 -24.37 15.35 0.20
N THR A 161 -23.94 15.49 -1.06
CA THR A 161 -23.09 14.52 -1.76
C THR A 161 -21.63 14.71 -1.36
N VAL A 162 -20.95 13.59 -1.10
CA VAL A 162 -19.49 13.53 -0.96
C VAL A 162 -18.93 12.96 -2.26
N ILE A 163 -18.03 13.69 -2.88
CA ILE A 163 -17.26 13.25 -4.04
C ILE A 163 -15.88 12.83 -3.52
N ILE A 164 -15.46 11.62 -3.85
CA ILE A 164 -14.12 11.10 -3.57
C ILE A 164 -13.39 10.99 -4.91
N ASP A 165 -12.27 11.69 -5.04
CA ASP A 165 -11.35 11.61 -6.17
C ASP A 165 -10.16 10.71 -5.79
N ASP A 166 -10.03 9.59 -6.49
CA ASP A 166 -8.95 8.61 -6.31
C ASP A 166 -8.26 8.30 -7.65
N PHE A 167 -6.96 8.02 -7.59
CA PHE A 167 -6.11 7.66 -8.73
C PHE A 167 -6.20 6.17 -9.07
N ALA A 168 -6.89 5.37 -8.25
CA ALA A 168 -7.11 3.95 -8.47
C ALA A 168 -7.48 3.62 -9.92
N HIS A 169 -6.68 2.76 -10.54
CA HIS A 169 -6.77 2.39 -11.94
C HIS A 169 -6.50 0.89 -12.17
N HIS A 170 -5.96 0.20 -11.17
CA HIS A 170 -5.92 -1.26 -11.09
C HIS A 170 -7.11 -1.81 -10.27
N PRO A 171 -7.69 -2.98 -10.59
CA PRO A 171 -8.80 -3.57 -9.80
C PRO A 171 -8.54 -3.60 -8.29
N THR A 172 -7.35 -4.03 -7.87
CA THR A 172 -6.92 -4.06 -6.46
C THR A 172 -6.99 -2.69 -5.77
N GLU A 173 -6.66 -1.60 -6.48
CA GLU A 173 -6.74 -0.24 -5.95
C GLU A 173 -8.19 0.26 -5.85
N ILE A 174 -9.05 -0.15 -6.78
CA ILE A 174 -10.48 0.17 -6.76
C ILE A 174 -11.13 -0.49 -5.54
N GLU A 175 -10.87 -1.78 -5.30
CA GLU A 175 -11.36 -2.50 -4.12
C GLU A 175 -10.90 -1.81 -2.83
N ALA A 176 -9.62 -1.42 -2.77
CA ALA A 176 -9.06 -0.70 -1.64
C ALA A 176 -9.74 0.67 -1.40
N THR A 177 -10.14 1.35 -2.48
CA THR A 177 -10.89 2.62 -2.43
C THR A 177 -12.31 2.40 -1.94
N LEU A 178 -12.98 1.35 -2.40
CA LEU A 178 -14.33 0.98 -1.95
C LEU A 178 -14.33 0.56 -0.47
N ASP A 179 -13.36 -0.23 -0.01
CA ASP A 179 -13.17 -0.57 1.41
C ASP A 179 -12.98 0.69 2.28
N ALA A 180 -12.19 1.66 1.81
CA ALA A 180 -12.00 2.94 2.48
C ALA A 180 -13.29 3.79 2.52
N ALA A 181 -14.05 3.81 1.41
CA ALA A 181 -15.32 4.53 1.31
C ALA A 181 -16.36 3.96 2.27
N ARG A 182 -16.53 2.63 2.30
CA ARG A 182 -17.44 1.94 3.23
C ARG A 182 -17.05 2.15 4.69
N GLN A 183 -15.75 2.14 5.00
CA GLN A 183 -15.29 2.46 6.37
C GLN A 183 -15.71 3.87 6.79
N LYS A 184 -15.52 4.86 5.91
CA LYS A 184 -15.75 6.25 6.27
C LYS A 184 -17.23 6.65 6.26
N TYR A 185 -17.99 6.09 5.34
CA TYR A 185 -19.40 6.39 5.11
C TYR A 185 -20.25 5.10 5.14
N PRO A 186 -20.33 4.40 6.29
CA PRO A 186 -20.94 3.08 6.38
C PRO A 186 -22.44 3.08 6.03
N ASP A 187 -23.12 4.20 6.23
CA ASP A 187 -24.56 4.34 6.00
C ASP A 187 -24.89 5.06 4.67
N ARG A 188 -23.93 5.15 3.74
CA ARG A 188 -24.13 5.82 2.45
C ARG A 188 -23.98 4.82 1.30
N GLU A 189 -24.82 5.00 0.29
CA GLU A 189 -24.67 4.36 -1.01
C GLU A 189 -23.39 4.89 -1.70
N ILE A 190 -22.65 3.98 -2.34
CA ILE A 190 -21.48 4.31 -3.14
C ILE A 190 -21.90 4.26 -4.61
N VAL A 191 -21.55 5.31 -5.36
CA VAL A 191 -21.73 5.35 -6.80
C VAL A 191 -20.35 5.49 -7.44
N ALA A 192 -19.87 4.44 -8.09
CA ALA A 192 -18.60 4.46 -8.79
C ALA A 192 -18.74 5.13 -10.17
N VAL A 193 -17.94 6.16 -10.42
CA VAL A 193 -17.76 6.75 -11.75
C VAL A 193 -16.34 6.41 -12.20
N PHE A 194 -16.21 5.33 -12.96
CA PHE A 194 -14.92 4.78 -13.36
C PHE A 194 -14.54 5.20 -14.80
N GLN A 195 -13.30 5.64 -14.97
CA GLN A 195 -12.69 5.88 -16.28
C GLN A 195 -11.51 4.92 -16.45
N PRO A 196 -11.63 3.87 -17.30
CA PRO A 196 -10.54 2.97 -17.56
C PRO A 196 -9.32 3.71 -18.12
N HIS A 197 -8.12 3.31 -17.67
CA HIS A 197 -6.86 3.84 -18.15
C HIS A 197 -6.16 2.82 -19.06
N THR A 198 -5.89 3.22 -20.31
CA THR A 198 -5.37 2.42 -21.44
C THR A 198 -6.26 1.26 -21.92
N PHE A 199 -6.22 1.00 -23.23
CA PHE A 199 -6.96 -0.11 -23.83
C PHE A 199 -6.37 -1.47 -23.43
N THR A 200 -5.05 -1.58 -23.36
CA THR A 200 -4.35 -2.83 -23.03
C THR A 200 -4.70 -3.32 -21.64
N ARG A 201 -4.71 -2.43 -20.64
CA ARG A 201 -5.13 -2.75 -19.26
C ARG A 201 -6.61 -3.12 -19.21
N THR A 202 -7.47 -2.36 -19.89
CA THR A 202 -8.91 -2.66 -19.92
C THR A 202 -9.20 -4.04 -20.48
N ILE A 203 -8.48 -4.46 -21.52
CA ILE A 203 -8.60 -5.82 -22.09
C ILE A 203 -8.04 -6.87 -21.12
N ALA A 204 -6.89 -6.61 -20.50
CA ALA A 204 -6.21 -7.55 -19.61
C ALA A 204 -7.03 -7.87 -18.34
N PHE A 205 -7.78 -6.90 -17.82
CA PHE A 205 -8.50 -6.99 -16.54
C PHE A 205 -10.01 -6.81 -16.68
N ALA A 206 -10.59 -7.13 -17.84
CA ALA A 206 -11.99 -6.83 -18.13
C ALA A 206 -12.96 -7.47 -17.11
N ASP A 207 -12.70 -8.73 -16.74
CA ASP A 207 -13.54 -9.50 -15.82
C ASP A 207 -13.34 -8.99 -14.38
N GLU A 208 -12.11 -8.71 -13.97
CA GLU A 208 -11.76 -8.19 -12.66
C GLU A 208 -12.30 -6.77 -12.44
N PHE A 209 -12.31 -5.93 -13.48
CA PHE A 209 -12.98 -4.63 -13.43
C PHE A 209 -14.48 -4.78 -13.25
N ALA A 210 -15.12 -5.72 -13.95
CA ALA A 210 -16.56 -5.96 -13.79
C ALA A 210 -16.87 -6.40 -12.35
N GLU A 211 -16.11 -7.37 -11.83
CA GLU A 211 -16.27 -7.89 -10.47
C GLU A 211 -16.12 -6.79 -9.41
N VAL A 212 -15.03 -6.02 -9.46
CA VAL A 212 -14.76 -4.99 -8.44
C VAL A 212 -15.72 -3.80 -8.52
N LEU A 213 -16.19 -3.44 -9.72
CA LEU A 213 -17.13 -2.33 -9.87
C LEU A 213 -18.54 -2.71 -9.40
N ASP A 214 -18.91 -3.99 -9.46
CA ASP A 214 -20.17 -4.52 -8.89
C ASP A 214 -20.19 -4.47 -7.35
N HIS A 215 -19.04 -4.24 -6.71
CA HIS A 215 -18.97 -4.02 -5.27
C HIS A 215 -19.42 -2.61 -4.86
N ALA A 216 -19.45 -1.62 -5.75
CA ALA A 216 -19.88 -0.26 -5.41
C ALA A 216 -21.37 -0.21 -5.02
#